data_AF-A0A9W6NNW3-F1
#
_entry.id   AF-A0A9W6NNW3-F1
#
_cell.length_a   1.000
_cell.length_b   1.000
_cell.length_c   1.000
_cell.angle_alpha   90.00
_cell.angle_beta   90.00
_cell.angle_gamma   90.00
#
_symmetry.space_group_name_H-M   'P 1'
#
loop_
_entity.id
_entity.type
_entity.pdbx_description
1 polymer ?
#
loop_
_entity_poly.entity_id
_entity_poly.type
_entity_poly.pdbx_seq_one_letter_code
_entity_poly.pdbx_strand_id
1 'polypeptide(L)'
;MELIAAWEAGTGAERERLGPVMEAALTDRAYRDDHTERLALAERLAELDDRRLVAAEHLRAILDERRRELGPEHADVLDMRISLAHAERDPGGLEAAADDAVRVLGARHAVSVHGRLRLAQAHERAGDFAAARHLLRRAIPDAVRGPGPDHRRTLGLRLALAEVYERDTVRYASLHRGVLRAYRSLLGAQRQYHRAIESLERIYGPGAPIVLATLERLADLYERTGTLGAATAQYEASLQWHELRHGPDAPETRAARDTLARVYLRGRHPERAVPLYEPFHDHDHDQDHDQDHDARAGTAPTRGAPATAQGSAGHAADEPDDALDDLAEAHLAAGDEEAAHATYERLLAFVVQRDGPEAPETVRYLAECAEAFDEAAAPRLAVIWHERVVAALTRAEPRDEEALTLARVHLAAARDSAAKAV
;
A
#
# COMPACT_ATOMS: atom_id res chain seq x y z
N MET A 1 22.77 -1.66 14.56
CA MET A 1 21.70 -2.62 14.15
C MET A 1 20.24 -2.13 14.23
N GLU A 2 19.76 -1.48 15.30
CA GLU A 2 18.33 -1.13 15.45
C GLU A 2 17.76 -0.24 14.33
N LEU A 3 18.55 0.74 13.85
CA LEU A 3 18.17 1.59 12.72
C LEU A 3 17.95 0.82 11.41
N ILE A 4 18.72 -0.25 11.19
CA ILE A 4 18.61 -1.09 9.99
C ILE A 4 17.35 -1.95 10.07
N ALA A 5 17.05 -2.50 11.25
CA ALA A 5 15.81 -3.24 11.49
C ALA A 5 14.58 -2.32 11.33
N ALA A 6 14.64 -1.10 11.86
CA ALA A 6 13.59 -0.10 11.69
C ALA A 6 13.40 0.29 10.21
N TRP A 7 14.49 0.42 9.44
CA TRP A 7 14.43 0.66 8.00
C TRP A 7 13.75 -0.48 7.22
N GLU A 8 14.10 -1.72 7.57
CA GLU A 8 13.55 -2.93 6.93
C GLU A 8 12.07 -3.11 7.23
N ALA A 9 11.66 -2.81 8.46
CA ALA A 9 10.27 -2.83 8.89
C ALA A 9 9.47 -1.61 8.39
N GLY A 10 10.16 -0.51 8.08
CA GLY A 10 9.54 0.77 7.78
C GLY A 10 9.10 0.95 6.32
N THR A 11 8.04 1.74 6.17
CA THR A 11 7.49 2.30 4.93
C THR A 11 8.39 3.40 4.34
N GLY A 12 8.08 3.88 3.13
CA GLY A 12 8.86 4.95 2.47
C GLY A 12 8.98 6.23 3.32
N ALA A 13 7.89 6.68 3.93
CA ALA A 13 7.88 7.86 4.79
C ALA A 13 8.69 7.65 6.09
N GLU A 14 8.64 6.46 6.67
CA GLU A 14 9.46 6.12 7.84
C GLU A 14 10.94 6.06 7.49
N ARG A 15 11.29 5.53 6.32
CA ARG A 15 12.65 5.53 5.79
C ARG A 15 13.19 6.94 5.56
N GLU A 16 12.37 7.83 5.00
CA GLU A 16 12.72 9.25 4.85
C GLU A 16 12.97 9.93 6.21
N ARG A 17 12.15 9.65 7.22
CA ARG A 17 12.33 10.14 8.60
C ARG A 17 13.60 9.58 9.26
N LEU A 18 13.98 8.34 8.94
CA LEU A 18 15.23 7.73 9.41
C LEU A 18 16.47 8.31 8.73
N GLY A 19 16.35 8.91 7.54
CA GLY A 19 17.46 9.44 6.75
C GLY A 19 18.41 10.36 7.52
N PRO A 20 17.92 11.44 8.17
CA PRO A 20 18.76 12.32 8.99
C PRO A 20 19.42 11.62 10.18
N VAL A 21 18.73 10.66 10.80
CA VAL A 21 19.26 9.88 11.95
C VAL A 21 20.38 8.97 11.49
N MET A 22 20.22 8.34 10.33
CA MET A 22 21.26 7.52 9.71
C MET A 22 22.48 8.36 9.32
N GLU A 23 22.29 9.51 8.69
CA GLU A 23 23.40 10.40 8.36
C GLU A 23 24.19 10.84 9.61
N ALA A 24 23.48 11.20 10.69
CA ALA A 24 24.12 11.52 11.96
C ALA A 24 24.94 10.34 12.49
N ALA A 25 24.41 9.10 12.42
CA ALA A 25 25.12 7.91 12.84
C ALA A 25 26.41 7.64 12.01
N LEU A 26 26.42 7.95 10.71
CA LEU A 26 27.63 7.81 9.87
C LEU A 26 28.76 8.78 10.24
N THR A 27 28.42 9.89 10.90
CA THR A 27 29.38 10.92 11.34
C THR A 27 29.82 10.75 12.78
N ASP A 28 29.15 9.88 13.54
CA ASP A 28 29.47 9.61 14.94
C ASP A 28 30.84 8.92 15.08
N ARG A 29 31.63 9.40 16.04
CA ARG A 29 32.93 8.85 16.41
C ARG A 29 32.84 7.40 16.89
N ALA A 30 31.73 7.02 17.51
CA ALA A 30 31.51 5.68 18.05
C ALA A 30 31.42 4.59 16.96
N TYR A 31 30.98 4.96 15.75
CA TYR A 31 30.82 4.03 14.62
C TYR A 31 32.04 3.97 13.71
N ARG A 32 33.09 4.75 13.99
CA ARG A 32 34.23 4.94 13.08
C ARG A 32 34.94 3.62 12.73
N ASP A 33 34.98 2.69 13.67
CA ASP A 33 35.77 1.44 13.57
C ASP A 33 34.96 0.23 13.08
N ASP A 34 33.63 0.34 12.93
CA ASP A 34 32.79 -0.73 12.37
C ASP A 34 32.39 -0.43 10.92
N HIS A 35 33.24 -0.85 9.99
CA HIS A 35 33.00 -0.69 8.55
C HIS A 35 31.77 -1.46 8.05
N THR A 36 31.34 -2.53 8.73
CA THR A 36 30.21 -3.37 8.28
C THR A 36 28.89 -2.67 8.55
N GLU A 37 28.72 -2.11 9.75
CA GLU A 37 27.53 -1.34 10.10
C GLU A 37 27.46 -0.03 9.31
N ARG A 38 28.59 0.66 9.14
CA ARG A 38 28.66 1.89 8.32
C ARG A 38 28.31 1.63 6.86
N LEU A 39 28.78 0.51 6.28
CA LEU A 39 28.41 0.12 4.92
C LEU A 39 26.90 -0.12 4.81
N ALA A 40 26.34 -0.95 5.69
CA ALA A 40 24.93 -1.28 5.66
C ALA A 40 24.04 -0.03 5.80
N LEU A 41 24.46 0.92 6.62
CA LEU A 41 23.72 2.16 6.86
C LEU A 41 23.86 3.16 5.69
N ALA A 42 25.06 3.30 5.11
CA ALA A 42 25.27 4.12 3.91
C ALA A 42 24.52 3.55 2.69
N GLU A 43 24.41 2.22 2.56
CA GLU A 43 23.59 1.58 1.54
C GLU A 43 22.10 1.90 1.66
N ARG A 44 21.57 2.04 2.89
CA ARG A 44 20.18 2.45 3.12
C ARG A 44 19.99 3.93 2.85
N LEU A 45 20.93 4.75 3.28
CA LEU A 45 20.90 6.18 3.00
C LEU A 45 20.96 6.46 1.48
N ALA A 46 21.66 5.63 0.72
CA ALA A 46 21.71 5.71 -0.75
C ALA A 46 20.37 5.38 -1.44
N GLU A 47 19.43 4.72 -0.76
CA GLU A 47 18.07 4.49 -1.27
C GLU A 47 17.21 5.77 -1.19
N LEU A 48 17.62 6.80 -0.43
CA LEU A 48 16.96 8.11 -0.41
C LEU A 48 17.56 9.04 -1.47
N ASP A 49 16.71 9.58 -2.33
CA ASP A 49 17.13 10.40 -3.46
C ASP A 49 17.80 11.72 -3.05
N ASP A 50 17.40 12.30 -1.92
CA ASP A 50 17.96 13.53 -1.35
C ASP A 50 19.30 13.30 -0.63
N ARG A 51 19.57 12.07 -0.16
CA ARG A 51 20.78 11.72 0.60
C ARG A 51 21.79 10.85 -0.16
N ARG A 52 21.49 10.45 -1.40
CA ARG A 52 22.38 9.60 -2.22
C ARG A 52 23.81 10.13 -2.37
N LEU A 53 24.00 11.44 -2.49
CA LEU A 53 25.32 12.05 -2.66
C LEU A 53 26.13 12.00 -1.36
N VAL A 54 25.46 12.24 -0.23
CA VAL A 54 26.07 12.09 1.11
C VAL A 54 26.46 10.64 1.36
N ALA A 55 25.58 9.70 1.02
CA ALA A 55 25.90 8.28 1.09
C ALA A 55 27.11 7.91 0.21
N ALA A 56 27.19 8.43 -1.01
CA ALA A 56 28.33 8.21 -1.91
C ALA A 56 29.65 8.74 -1.32
N GLU A 57 29.65 9.92 -0.67
CA GLU A 57 30.84 10.46 0.00
C GLU A 57 31.33 9.54 1.13
N HIS A 58 30.42 9.05 1.98
CA HIS A 58 30.78 8.10 3.03
C HIS A 58 31.27 6.76 2.47
N LEU A 59 30.62 6.25 1.42
CA LEU A 59 31.04 5.02 0.74
C LEU A 59 32.45 5.15 0.13
N ARG A 60 32.79 6.30 -0.48
CA ARG A 60 34.16 6.56 -1.00
C ARG A 60 35.21 6.53 0.10
N ALA A 61 34.94 7.22 1.22
CA ALA A 61 35.87 7.27 2.35
C ALA A 61 36.16 5.86 2.90
N ILE A 62 35.10 5.06 3.11
CA ILE A 62 35.21 3.68 3.60
C ILE A 62 35.93 2.79 2.57
N LEU A 63 35.60 2.92 1.29
CA LEU A 63 36.20 2.13 0.21
C LEU A 63 37.72 2.35 0.13
N ASP A 64 38.18 3.59 0.30
CA ASP A 64 39.61 3.91 0.27
C ASP A 64 40.38 3.27 1.44
N GLU A 65 39.79 3.21 2.63
CA GLU A 65 40.35 2.52 3.79
C GLU A 65 40.42 1.00 3.53
N ARG A 66 39.28 0.38 3.19
CA ARG A 66 39.19 -1.08 2.99
C ARG A 66 40.05 -1.57 1.82
N ARG A 67 40.18 -0.77 0.76
CA ARG A 67 41.05 -1.10 -0.37
C ARG A 67 42.53 -1.14 0.03
N ARG A 68 42.97 -0.29 0.97
CA ARG A 68 44.36 -0.32 1.49
C ARG A 68 44.59 -1.51 2.42
N GLU A 69 43.60 -1.87 3.22
CA GLU A 69 43.69 -2.95 4.21
C GLU A 69 43.61 -4.35 3.58
N LEU A 70 42.65 -4.56 2.68
CA LEU A 70 42.29 -5.88 2.16
C LEU A 70 42.70 -6.12 0.70
N GLY A 71 43.05 -5.04 -0.01
CA GLY A 71 43.32 -5.08 -1.44
C GLY A 71 42.07 -4.97 -2.33
N PRO A 72 42.25 -4.74 -3.64
CA PRO A 72 41.18 -4.38 -4.57
C PRO A 72 40.22 -5.51 -4.94
N GLU A 73 40.61 -6.78 -4.75
CA GLU A 73 39.82 -7.97 -5.12
C GLU A 73 39.06 -8.57 -3.93
N HIS A 74 39.14 -7.97 -2.75
CA HIS A 74 38.41 -8.46 -1.58
C HIS A 74 36.89 -8.26 -1.74
N ALA A 75 36.10 -9.20 -1.23
CA ALA A 75 34.64 -9.18 -1.34
C ALA A 75 34.00 -7.87 -0.87
N ASP A 76 34.37 -7.37 0.32
CA ASP A 76 33.88 -6.09 0.86
C ASP A 76 34.18 -4.90 -0.06
N VAL A 77 35.37 -4.86 -0.66
CA VAL A 77 35.78 -3.78 -1.56
C VAL A 77 34.94 -3.82 -2.84
N LEU A 78 34.64 -5.02 -3.34
CA LEU A 78 33.77 -5.20 -4.50
C LEU A 78 32.30 -4.83 -4.19
N ASP A 79 31.79 -5.20 -3.02
CA ASP A 79 30.44 -4.84 -2.55
C ASP A 79 30.31 -3.31 -2.40
N MET A 80 31.31 -2.67 -1.81
CA MET A 80 31.37 -1.21 -1.67
C MET A 80 31.44 -0.49 -3.01
N ARG A 81 32.20 -1.00 -3.98
CA ARG A 81 32.23 -0.45 -5.35
C ARG A 81 30.85 -0.50 -6.01
N ILE A 82 30.13 -1.61 -5.84
CA ILE A 82 28.75 -1.77 -6.35
C ILE A 82 27.84 -0.72 -5.69
N SER A 83 27.87 -0.63 -4.36
CA SER A 83 27.02 0.28 -3.60
C SER A 83 27.33 1.76 -3.90
N LEU A 84 28.61 2.10 -4.09
CA LEU A 84 29.03 3.44 -4.48
C LEU A 84 28.53 3.81 -5.88
N ALA A 85 28.77 2.96 -6.88
CA ALA A 85 28.33 3.22 -8.25
C ALA A 85 26.80 3.34 -8.34
N HIS A 86 26.08 2.58 -7.52
CA HIS A 86 24.63 2.71 -7.37
C HIS A 86 24.22 4.09 -6.82
N ALA A 87 24.83 4.54 -5.72
CA ALA A 87 24.56 5.84 -5.09
C ALA A 87 24.89 7.03 -6.01
N GLU A 88 25.98 6.92 -6.77
CA GLU A 88 26.40 7.92 -7.76
C GLU A 88 25.51 7.95 -9.02
N ARG A 89 24.67 6.92 -9.21
CA ARG A 89 23.92 6.65 -10.44
C ARG A 89 24.85 6.53 -11.67
N ASP A 90 26.00 5.86 -11.49
CA ASP A 90 26.94 5.53 -12.57
C ASP A 90 26.68 4.10 -13.09
N PRO A 91 25.93 3.92 -14.20
CA PRO A 91 25.64 2.60 -14.74
C PRO A 91 26.91 1.89 -15.24
N GLY A 92 27.89 2.64 -15.77
CA GLY A 92 29.13 2.06 -16.30
C GLY A 92 30.03 1.53 -15.19
N GLY A 93 30.20 2.31 -14.12
CA GLY A 93 30.90 1.88 -12.92
C GLY A 93 30.21 0.70 -12.23
N LEU A 94 28.88 0.68 -12.23
CA LEU A 94 28.09 -0.39 -11.63
C LEU A 94 28.23 -1.71 -12.41
N GLU A 95 28.19 -1.66 -13.74
CA GLU A 95 28.41 -2.82 -14.61
C GLU A 95 29.83 -3.38 -14.39
N ALA A 96 30.86 -2.53 -14.44
CA ALA A 96 32.24 -2.94 -14.20
C ALA A 96 32.44 -3.58 -12.81
N ALA A 97 31.86 -3.00 -11.76
CA ALA A 97 31.96 -3.54 -10.40
C ALA A 97 31.22 -4.87 -10.24
N ALA A 98 30.05 -5.03 -10.88
CA ALA A 98 29.30 -6.28 -10.88
C ALA A 98 30.04 -7.40 -11.64
N ASP A 99 30.66 -7.08 -12.77
CA ASP A 99 31.45 -8.03 -13.56
C ASP A 99 32.72 -8.47 -12.82
N ASP A 100 33.42 -7.54 -12.17
CA ASP A 100 34.55 -7.85 -11.30
C ASP A 100 34.13 -8.79 -10.16
N ALA A 101 32.99 -8.54 -9.51
CA ALA A 101 32.47 -9.42 -8.46
C ALA A 101 32.16 -10.83 -8.99
N VAL A 102 31.62 -10.97 -10.21
CA VAL A 102 31.40 -12.29 -10.82
C VAL A 102 32.72 -12.96 -11.18
N ARG A 103 33.69 -12.22 -11.73
CA ARG A 103 35.01 -12.72 -12.13
C ARG A 103 35.82 -13.24 -10.93
N VAL A 104 35.85 -12.46 -9.84
CA VAL A 104 36.69 -12.75 -8.67
C VAL A 104 36.02 -13.72 -7.71
N LEU A 105 34.75 -13.48 -7.37
CA LEU A 105 34.04 -14.24 -6.32
C LEU A 105 33.16 -15.37 -6.88
N GLY A 106 32.93 -15.37 -8.19
CA GLY A 106 32.06 -16.32 -8.87
C GLY A 106 30.58 -15.90 -8.87
N ALA A 107 29.84 -16.37 -9.87
CA ALA A 107 28.42 -16.02 -10.06
C ALA A 107 27.48 -16.47 -8.93
N ARG A 108 27.92 -17.28 -7.97
CA ARG A 108 27.07 -17.71 -6.84
C ARG A 108 27.39 -16.99 -5.54
N HIS A 109 28.32 -16.05 -5.54
CA HIS A 109 28.65 -15.30 -4.33
C HIS A 109 27.61 -14.22 -4.03
N ALA A 110 27.36 -13.95 -2.75
CA ALA A 110 26.35 -12.98 -2.30
C ALA A 110 26.61 -11.56 -2.86
N VAL A 111 27.86 -11.14 -2.97
CA VAL A 111 28.27 -9.84 -3.55
C VAL A 111 27.96 -9.78 -5.06
N SER A 112 28.26 -10.85 -5.79
CA SER A 112 27.96 -10.93 -7.22
C SER A 112 26.46 -11.00 -7.50
N VAL A 113 25.66 -11.49 -6.54
CA VAL A 113 24.19 -11.39 -6.55
C VAL A 113 23.73 -9.95 -6.30
N HIS A 114 24.36 -9.24 -5.35
CA HIS A 114 24.06 -7.83 -5.06
C HIS A 114 24.31 -6.92 -6.26
N GLY A 115 25.47 -7.04 -6.92
CA GLY A 115 25.79 -6.26 -8.12
C GLY A 115 24.76 -6.44 -9.22
N ARG A 116 24.33 -7.67 -9.45
CA ARG A 116 23.27 -7.99 -10.41
C ARG A 116 21.91 -7.39 -10.03
N LEU A 117 21.53 -7.45 -8.76
CA LEU A 117 20.31 -6.77 -8.28
C LEU A 117 20.37 -5.26 -8.54
N ARG A 118 21.47 -4.60 -8.17
CA ARG A 118 21.64 -3.16 -8.36
C ARG A 118 21.66 -2.77 -9.84
N LEU A 119 22.30 -3.58 -10.70
CA LEU A 119 22.32 -3.35 -12.15
C LEU A 119 20.92 -3.50 -12.78
N ALA A 120 20.12 -4.49 -12.35
CA ALA A 120 18.73 -4.59 -12.78
C ALA A 120 17.89 -3.36 -12.38
N GLN A 121 18.04 -2.86 -11.15
CA GLN A 121 17.37 -1.64 -10.71
C GLN A 121 17.80 -0.41 -11.51
N ALA A 122 19.06 -0.36 -11.96
CA ALA A 122 19.54 0.71 -12.84
C ALA A 122 18.88 0.64 -14.23
N HIS A 123 18.77 -0.55 -14.82
CA HIS A 123 18.04 -0.75 -16.07
C HIS A 123 16.56 -0.41 -15.94
N GLU A 124 15.93 -0.76 -14.82
CA GLU A 124 14.53 -0.43 -14.54
C GLU A 124 14.31 1.09 -14.50
N ARG A 125 15.17 1.84 -13.80
CA ARG A 125 15.14 3.31 -13.76
C ARG A 125 15.35 3.93 -15.14
N ALA A 126 16.13 3.29 -16.01
CA ALA A 126 16.30 3.69 -17.40
C ALA A 126 15.12 3.27 -18.31
N GLY A 127 14.12 2.55 -17.80
CA GLY A 127 12.97 2.05 -18.54
C GLY A 127 13.24 0.79 -19.37
N ASP A 128 14.43 0.18 -19.24
CA ASP A 128 14.79 -1.07 -19.90
C ASP A 128 14.38 -2.30 -19.06
N PHE A 129 13.07 -2.50 -18.93
CA PHE A 129 12.49 -3.64 -18.23
C PHE A 129 12.87 -4.99 -18.86
N ALA A 130 13.25 -5.01 -20.14
CA ALA A 130 13.67 -6.23 -20.82
C ALA A 130 15.05 -6.70 -20.34
N ALA A 131 16.03 -5.79 -20.27
CA ALA A 131 17.34 -6.05 -19.72
C ALA A 131 17.26 -6.42 -18.22
N ALA A 132 16.52 -5.62 -17.43
CA ALA A 132 16.32 -5.89 -16.01
C ALA A 132 15.74 -7.30 -15.78
N ARG A 133 14.67 -7.67 -16.49
CA ARG A 133 14.07 -9.00 -16.41
C ARG A 133 15.03 -10.11 -16.82
N HIS A 134 15.77 -9.93 -17.92
CA HIS A 134 16.72 -10.94 -18.38
C HIS A 134 17.77 -11.22 -17.32
N LEU A 135 18.35 -10.17 -16.75
CA LEU A 135 19.38 -10.23 -15.73
C LEU A 135 18.85 -10.92 -14.46
N LEU A 136 17.70 -10.48 -13.93
CA LEU A 136 17.11 -11.04 -12.72
C LEU A 136 16.75 -12.53 -12.88
N ARG A 137 16.17 -12.92 -14.02
CA ARG A 137 15.85 -14.33 -14.31
C ARG A 137 17.07 -15.25 -14.32
N ARG A 138 18.23 -14.74 -14.73
CA ARG A 138 19.49 -15.48 -14.72
C ARG A 138 20.15 -15.47 -13.34
N ALA A 139 19.99 -14.39 -12.57
CA ALA A 139 20.59 -14.25 -11.26
C ALA A 139 19.90 -15.09 -10.17
N ILE A 140 18.56 -15.26 -10.22
CA ILE A 140 17.80 -15.97 -9.18
C ILE A 140 18.25 -17.43 -8.99
N PRO A 141 18.46 -18.26 -10.04
CA PRO A 141 18.95 -19.62 -9.86
C PRO A 141 20.32 -19.71 -9.18
N ASP A 142 21.21 -18.77 -9.48
CA ASP A 142 22.52 -18.70 -8.83
C ASP A 142 22.37 -18.27 -7.36
N ALA A 143 21.50 -17.32 -7.07
CA ALA A 143 21.22 -16.85 -5.72
C ALA A 143 20.56 -17.93 -4.84
N VAL A 144 19.67 -18.75 -5.42
CA VAL A 144 19.07 -19.90 -4.72
C VAL A 144 20.10 -20.98 -4.43
N ARG A 145 21.07 -21.21 -5.32
CA ARG A 145 22.10 -22.26 -5.16
C ARG A 145 23.32 -21.82 -4.34
N GLY A 146 23.60 -20.52 -4.29
CA GLY A 146 24.72 -19.94 -3.56
C GLY A 146 24.30 -19.53 -2.16
N PRO A 147 23.80 -18.29 -1.96
CA PRO A 147 23.32 -17.83 -0.66
C PRO A 147 22.12 -18.61 -0.08
N GLY A 148 21.28 -19.18 -0.95
CA GLY A 148 20.08 -19.92 -0.55
C GLY A 148 18.78 -19.19 -0.86
N PRO A 149 17.63 -19.89 -0.83
CA PRO A 149 16.33 -19.32 -1.17
C PRO A 149 15.86 -18.23 -0.20
N ASP A 150 16.24 -18.33 1.08
CA ASP A 150 15.80 -17.44 2.17
C ASP A 150 16.80 -16.29 2.42
N HIS A 151 17.89 -16.23 1.65
CA HIS A 151 18.85 -15.14 1.80
C HIS A 151 18.25 -13.82 1.34
N ARG A 152 18.45 -12.74 2.11
CA ARG A 152 17.95 -11.39 1.83
C ARG A 152 18.17 -10.93 0.38
N ARG A 153 19.36 -11.18 -0.17
CA ARG A 153 19.69 -10.81 -1.57
C ARG A 153 18.92 -11.65 -2.60
N THR A 154 18.60 -12.91 -2.30
CA THR A 154 17.73 -13.76 -3.15
C THR A 154 16.30 -13.24 -3.14
N LEU A 155 15.81 -12.85 -1.96
CA LEU A 155 14.50 -12.21 -1.82
C LEU A 155 14.43 -10.89 -2.60
N GLY A 156 15.45 -10.04 -2.48
CA GLY A 156 15.56 -8.79 -3.24
C GLY A 156 15.46 -9.01 -4.76
N LEU A 157 16.13 -10.05 -5.30
CA LEU A 157 15.99 -10.41 -6.72
C LEU A 157 14.57 -10.85 -7.10
N ARG A 158 13.87 -11.60 -6.24
CA ARG A 158 12.50 -12.06 -6.50
C ARG A 158 11.53 -10.89 -6.52
N LEU A 159 11.61 -10.01 -5.52
CA LEU A 159 10.78 -8.82 -5.42
C LEU A 159 11.02 -7.86 -6.60
N ALA A 160 12.29 -7.59 -6.94
CA ALA A 160 12.62 -6.78 -8.11
C ALA A 160 12.10 -7.42 -9.42
N LEU A 161 12.13 -8.75 -9.54
CA LEU A 161 11.61 -9.41 -10.73
C LEU A 161 10.07 -9.31 -10.79
N ALA A 162 9.38 -9.37 -9.66
CA ALA A 162 7.95 -9.15 -9.57
C ALA A 162 7.59 -7.73 -10.02
N GLU A 163 8.27 -6.72 -9.48
CA GLU A 163 8.07 -5.31 -9.85
C GLU A 163 8.33 -5.04 -11.33
N VAL A 164 9.43 -5.58 -11.89
CA VAL A 164 9.70 -5.48 -13.33
C VAL A 164 8.59 -6.13 -14.16
N TYR A 165 8.05 -7.28 -13.73
CA TYR A 165 6.92 -7.89 -14.42
C TYR A 165 5.66 -7.03 -14.36
N GLU A 166 5.38 -6.37 -13.24
CA GLU A 166 4.25 -5.46 -13.12
C GLU A 166 4.41 -4.22 -14.01
N ARG A 167 5.56 -3.55 -13.97
CA ARG A 167 5.81 -2.34 -14.76
C ARG A 167 5.85 -2.61 -16.26
N ASP A 168 6.34 -3.78 -16.68
CA ASP A 168 6.29 -4.20 -18.08
C ASP A 168 4.83 -4.34 -18.57
N THR A 169 3.86 -4.60 -17.68
CA THR A 169 2.44 -4.77 -18.07
C THR A 169 1.76 -3.46 -18.44
N VAL A 170 2.07 -2.37 -17.74
CA VAL A 170 1.53 -1.03 -18.03
C VAL A 170 1.91 -0.60 -19.44
N ARG A 171 3.10 -0.98 -19.91
CA ARG A 171 3.57 -0.69 -21.28
C ARG A 171 2.87 -1.50 -22.37
N TYR A 172 2.36 -2.69 -22.07
CA TYR A 172 1.72 -3.58 -23.04
C TYR A 172 0.18 -3.59 -22.97
N ALA A 173 -0.41 -3.12 -21.88
CA ALA A 173 -1.86 -3.01 -21.72
C ALA A 173 -2.51 -2.08 -22.76
N SER A 174 -1.77 -1.09 -23.27
CA SER A 174 -2.20 -0.18 -24.34
C SER A 174 -2.21 -0.80 -25.75
N LEU A 175 -1.75 -2.05 -25.92
CA LEU A 175 -1.67 -2.74 -27.20
C LEU A 175 -2.48 -4.04 -27.15
N HIS A 176 -3.44 -4.23 -28.05
CA HIS A 176 -4.29 -5.44 -28.11
C HIS A 176 -3.50 -6.77 -28.22
N ARG A 177 -2.34 -6.77 -28.90
CA ARG A 177 -1.40 -7.92 -28.94
C ARG A 177 -0.54 -8.09 -27.68
N GLY A 178 -0.51 -7.07 -26.83
CA GLY A 178 0.24 -7.00 -25.57
C GLY A 178 -0.50 -7.64 -24.39
N VAL A 179 -1.83 -7.81 -24.46
CA VAL A 179 -2.66 -8.34 -23.36
C VAL A 179 -2.20 -9.73 -22.90
N LEU A 180 -1.96 -10.68 -23.81
CA LEU A 180 -1.45 -12.01 -23.44
C LEU A 180 -0.03 -11.96 -22.84
N ARG A 181 0.80 -11.00 -23.28
CA ARG A 181 2.14 -10.81 -22.70
C ARG A 181 2.05 -10.19 -21.30
N ALA A 182 1.17 -9.21 -21.11
CA ALA A 182 0.87 -8.60 -19.83
C ALA A 182 0.34 -9.67 -18.87
N TYR A 183 -0.64 -10.46 -19.26
CA TYR A 183 -1.16 -11.55 -18.43
C TYR A 183 -0.07 -12.56 -18.02
N ARG A 184 0.77 -12.99 -18.96
CA ARG A 184 1.92 -13.87 -18.66
C ARG A 184 2.93 -13.22 -17.70
N SER A 185 3.10 -11.91 -17.79
CA SER A 185 3.95 -11.10 -16.92
C SER A 185 3.37 -11.05 -15.50
N LEU A 186 2.07 -10.74 -15.36
CA LEU A 186 1.36 -10.72 -14.08
C LEU A 186 1.42 -12.09 -13.38
N LEU A 187 1.19 -13.19 -14.10
CA LEU A 187 1.40 -14.55 -13.57
C LEU A 187 2.86 -14.80 -13.14
N GLY A 188 3.82 -14.16 -13.81
CA GLY A 188 5.23 -14.16 -13.44
C GLY A 188 5.49 -13.47 -12.11
N ALA A 189 4.89 -12.30 -11.89
CA ALA A 189 4.93 -11.55 -10.65
C ALA A 189 4.28 -12.33 -9.50
N GLN A 190 3.09 -12.90 -9.69
CA GLN A 190 2.39 -13.72 -8.67
C GLN A 190 3.29 -14.84 -8.15
N ARG A 191 3.96 -15.57 -9.06
CA ARG A 191 4.90 -16.64 -8.68
C ARG A 191 6.10 -16.14 -7.90
N GLN A 192 6.59 -14.92 -8.17
CA GLN A 192 7.71 -14.37 -7.41
C GLN A 192 7.26 -13.90 -6.03
N TYR A 193 6.09 -13.26 -5.92
CA TYR A 193 5.54 -12.82 -4.64
C TYR A 193 5.23 -14.00 -3.71
N HIS A 194 4.56 -15.05 -4.18
CA HIS A 194 4.35 -16.28 -3.39
C HIS A 194 5.65 -16.82 -2.80
N ARG A 195 6.66 -16.96 -3.65
CA ARG A 195 7.98 -17.44 -3.24
C ARG A 195 8.71 -16.47 -2.30
N ALA A 196 8.44 -15.18 -2.39
CA ALA A 196 9.00 -14.18 -1.49
C ALA A 196 8.31 -14.25 -0.13
N ILE A 197 6.97 -14.33 -0.10
CA ILE A 197 6.15 -14.49 1.10
C ILE A 197 6.57 -15.74 1.87
N GLU A 198 6.60 -16.92 1.24
CA GLU A 198 7.02 -18.17 1.90
C GLU A 198 8.39 -18.06 2.60
N SER A 199 9.32 -17.34 1.97
CA SER A 199 10.66 -17.12 2.53
C SER A 199 10.64 -16.06 3.63
N LEU A 200 9.91 -14.96 3.46
CA LEU A 200 9.77 -13.89 4.45
C LEU A 200 9.06 -14.39 5.72
N GLU A 201 8.03 -15.20 5.58
CA GLU A 201 7.33 -15.85 6.69
C GLU A 201 8.25 -16.76 7.48
N ARG A 202 9.13 -17.53 6.81
CA ARG A 202 10.13 -18.36 7.50
C ARG A 202 11.15 -17.54 8.30
N ILE A 203 11.50 -16.34 7.84
CA ILE A 203 12.57 -15.52 8.43
C ILE A 203 12.02 -14.60 9.54
N TYR A 204 10.92 -13.91 9.25
CA TYR A 204 10.39 -12.83 10.09
C TYR A 204 9.05 -13.18 10.76
N GLY A 205 8.42 -14.29 10.37
CA GLY A 205 7.09 -14.68 10.81
C GLY A 205 5.97 -14.06 9.95
N PRO A 206 4.78 -14.67 9.96
CA PRO A 206 3.66 -14.29 9.07
C PRO A 206 3.08 -12.89 9.30
N GLY A 207 3.20 -12.32 10.51
CA GLY A 207 2.72 -10.97 10.83
C GLY A 207 3.74 -9.83 10.65
N ALA A 208 4.92 -10.11 10.08
CA ALA A 208 5.94 -9.08 9.89
C ALA A 208 5.47 -8.03 8.86
N PRO A 209 5.80 -6.72 9.02
CA PRO A 209 5.31 -5.67 8.11
C PRO A 209 5.65 -5.95 6.64
N ILE A 210 6.86 -6.48 6.40
CA ILE A 210 7.33 -6.82 5.06
C ILE A 210 6.52 -7.97 4.42
N VAL A 211 5.98 -8.89 5.23
CA VAL A 211 5.09 -9.96 4.74
C VAL A 211 3.76 -9.36 4.35
N LEU A 212 3.15 -8.55 5.22
CA LEU A 212 1.86 -7.89 4.96
C LEU A 212 1.91 -6.99 3.72
N ALA A 213 2.94 -6.15 3.61
CA ALA A 213 3.16 -5.32 2.42
C ALA A 213 3.32 -6.15 1.13
N THR A 214 3.90 -7.36 1.22
CA THR A 214 4.05 -8.25 0.06
C THR A 214 2.73 -8.98 -0.28
N LEU A 215 1.93 -9.34 0.74
CA LEU A 215 0.59 -9.92 0.57
C LEU A 215 -0.36 -8.94 -0.13
N GLU A 216 -0.34 -7.67 0.28
CA GLU A 216 -1.14 -6.61 -0.36
C GLU A 216 -0.78 -6.43 -1.84
N ARG A 217 0.51 -6.45 -2.19
CA ARG A 217 0.95 -6.41 -3.59
C ARG A 217 0.46 -7.61 -4.40
N LEU A 218 0.46 -8.79 -3.79
CA LEU A 218 -0.08 -9.99 -4.43
C LEU A 218 -1.60 -9.91 -4.61
N ALA A 219 -2.32 -9.32 -3.65
CA ALA A 219 -3.76 -9.15 -3.70
C ALA A 219 -4.18 -8.18 -4.82
N ASP A 220 -3.54 -7.02 -4.94
CA ASP A 220 -3.72 -6.09 -6.07
C ASP A 220 -3.45 -6.75 -7.42
N LEU A 221 -2.44 -7.62 -7.48
CA LEU A 221 -2.13 -8.38 -8.68
C LEU A 221 -3.21 -9.41 -9.04
N TYR A 222 -3.88 -10.01 -8.04
CA TYR A 222 -5.03 -10.88 -8.27
C TYR A 222 -6.25 -10.11 -8.77
N GLU A 223 -6.48 -8.88 -8.29
CA GLU A 223 -7.51 -8.00 -8.83
C GLU A 223 -7.25 -7.65 -10.29
N ARG A 224 -6.02 -7.22 -10.64
CA ARG A 224 -5.64 -6.88 -12.02
C ARG A 224 -5.76 -8.06 -12.99
N THR A 225 -5.67 -9.29 -12.49
CA THR A 225 -5.82 -10.52 -13.29
C THR A 225 -7.24 -11.09 -13.29
N GLY A 226 -8.19 -10.45 -12.59
CA GLY A 226 -9.59 -10.85 -12.50
C GLY A 226 -9.85 -12.06 -11.61
N THR A 227 -8.88 -12.45 -10.77
CA THR A 227 -8.97 -13.59 -9.84
C THR A 227 -9.39 -13.13 -8.45
N LEU A 228 -10.59 -12.55 -8.36
CA LEU A 228 -11.09 -11.87 -7.15
C LEU A 228 -11.11 -12.78 -5.90
N GLY A 229 -11.47 -14.07 -6.05
CA GLY A 229 -11.46 -15.00 -4.91
C GLY A 229 -10.06 -15.26 -4.32
N ALA A 230 -9.01 -15.15 -5.13
CA ALA A 230 -7.64 -15.24 -4.63
C ALA A 230 -7.20 -13.91 -3.99
N ALA A 231 -7.67 -12.77 -4.50
CA ALA A 231 -7.45 -11.45 -3.91
C ALA A 231 -8.08 -11.35 -2.51
N THR A 232 -9.35 -11.74 -2.36
CA THR A 232 -10.07 -11.69 -1.08
C THR A 232 -9.36 -12.51 -0.01
N ALA A 233 -8.90 -13.72 -0.33
CA ALA A 233 -8.18 -14.56 0.63
C ALA A 233 -6.88 -13.92 1.13
N GLN A 234 -6.18 -13.16 0.28
CA GLN A 234 -4.95 -12.45 0.70
C GLN A 234 -5.28 -11.20 1.53
N TYR A 235 -6.31 -10.45 1.17
CA TYR A 235 -6.75 -9.29 1.96
C TYR A 235 -7.33 -9.71 3.32
N GLU A 236 -8.09 -10.80 3.41
CA GLU A 236 -8.57 -11.36 4.67
C GLU A 236 -7.39 -11.73 5.59
N ALA A 237 -6.36 -12.40 5.04
CA ALA A 237 -5.15 -12.74 5.80
C ALA A 237 -4.40 -11.49 6.27
N SER A 238 -4.27 -10.46 5.41
CA SER A 238 -3.62 -9.20 5.78
C SER A 238 -4.39 -8.49 6.90
N LEU A 239 -5.72 -8.41 6.79
CA LEU A 239 -6.59 -7.77 7.78
C LEU A 239 -6.47 -8.42 9.15
N GLN A 240 -6.50 -9.76 9.23
CA GLN A 240 -6.33 -10.49 10.49
C GLN A 240 -5.03 -10.11 11.21
N TRP A 241 -3.94 -9.92 10.46
CA TRP A 241 -2.66 -9.50 11.04
C TRP A 241 -2.63 -8.05 11.46
N HIS A 242 -3.26 -7.15 10.70
CA HIS A 242 -3.40 -5.75 11.09
C HIS A 242 -4.22 -5.62 12.38
N GLU A 243 -5.32 -6.35 12.50
CA GLU A 243 -6.13 -6.43 13.72
C GLU A 243 -5.34 -6.95 14.92
N LEU A 244 -4.60 -8.06 14.75
CA LEU A 244 -3.76 -8.63 15.80
C LEU A 244 -2.65 -7.69 16.29
N ARG A 245 -2.13 -6.84 15.40
CA ARG A 245 -0.94 -6.04 15.68
C ARG A 245 -1.25 -4.62 16.15
N HIS A 246 -2.19 -3.97 15.48
CA HIS A 246 -2.51 -2.57 15.67
C HIS A 246 -3.83 -2.38 16.43
N GLY A 247 -4.62 -3.44 16.57
CA GLY A 247 -5.97 -3.40 17.12
C GLY A 247 -7.01 -3.06 16.05
N PRO A 248 -8.31 -3.21 16.37
CA PRO A 248 -9.40 -3.02 15.41
C PRO A 248 -9.54 -1.57 14.94
N ASP A 249 -9.22 -0.58 15.78
CA ASP A 249 -9.48 0.83 15.47
C ASP A 249 -8.26 1.58 14.89
N ALA A 250 -7.16 0.88 14.64
CA ALA A 250 -5.97 1.51 14.09
C ALA A 250 -6.20 1.98 12.64
N PRO A 251 -5.61 3.12 12.22
CA PRO A 251 -5.72 3.62 10.84
C PRO A 251 -5.33 2.58 9.79
N GLU A 252 -4.28 1.80 10.05
CA GLU A 252 -3.81 0.74 9.16
C GLU A 252 -4.83 -0.40 9.03
N THR A 253 -5.45 -0.81 10.15
CA THR A 253 -6.52 -1.82 10.17
C THR A 253 -7.75 -1.32 9.41
N ARG A 254 -8.13 -0.05 9.61
CA ARG A 254 -9.25 0.55 8.90
C ARG A 254 -9.02 0.58 7.39
N ALA A 255 -7.84 1.02 6.95
CA ALA A 255 -7.48 1.02 5.53
C ALA A 255 -7.50 -0.39 4.91
N ALA A 256 -7.09 -1.42 5.68
CA ALA A 256 -7.18 -2.81 5.26
C ALA A 256 -8.64 -3.29 5.14
N ARG A 257 -9.53 -2.90 6.07
CA ARG A 257 -10.97 -3.19 6.00
C ARG A 257 -11.63 -2.55 4.78
N ASP A 258 -11.40 -1.26 4.57
CA ASP A 258 -11.97 -0.52 3.42
C ASP A 258 -11.54 -1.18 2.10
N THR A 259 -10.27 -1.59 2.03
CA THR A 259 -9.74 -2.28 0.84
C THR A 259 -10.43 -3.63 0.62
N LEU A 260 -10.59 -4.45 1.68
CA LEU A 260 -11.29 -5.73 1.58
C LEU A 260 -12.77 -5.55 1.22
N ALA A 261 -13.44 -4.54 1.77
CA ALA A 261 -14.84 -4.25 1.51
C ALA A 261 -15.09 -3.87 0.04
N ARG A 262 -14.27 -2.98 -0.54
CA ARG A 262 -14.32 -2.66 -1.97
C ARG A 262 -14.14 -3.88 -2.87
N VAL A 263 -13.25 -4.81 -2.49
CA VAL A 263 -13.03 -6.05 -3.26
C VAL A 263 -14.25 -6.97 -3.19
N TYR A 264 -14.92 -7.03 -2.03
CA TYR A 264 -16.19 -7.75 -1.90
C TYR A 264 -17.30 -7.15 -2.76
N LEU A 265 -17.45 -5.82 -2.78
CA LEU A 265 -18.41 -5.14 -3.65
C LEU A 265 -18.16 -5.43 -5.13
N ARG A 266 -16.89 -5.35 -5.56
CA ARG A 266 -16.49 -5.71 -6.93
C ARG A 266 -16.75 -7.20 -7.24
N GLY A 267 -16.62 -8.06 -6.24
CA GLY A 267 -16.98 -9.48 -6.29
C GLY A 267 -18.47 -9.78 -6.24
N ARG A 268 -19.34 -8.76 -6.13
CA ARG A 268 -20.79 -8.89 -5.92
C ARG A 268 -21.14 -9.66 -4.64
N HIS A 269 -20.36 -9.42 -3.58
CA HIS A 269 -20.56 -9.93 -2.22
C HIS A 269 -20.82 -8.80 -1.21
N PRO A 270 -21.84 -7.94 -1.42
CA PRO A 270 -22.12 -6.81 -0.53
C PRO A 270 -22.41 -7.26 0.92
N GLU A 271 -22.95 -8.46 1.11
CA GLU A 271 -23.18 -9.07 2.42
C GLU A 271 -21.90 -9.26 3.26
N ARG A 272 -20.73 -9.35 2.61
CA ARG A 272 -19.43 -9.46 3.27
C ARG A 272 -18.71 -8.11 3.37
N ALA A 273 -19.16 -7.10 2.62
CA ALA A 273 -18.59 -5.74 2.64
C ALA A 273 -19.15 -4.92 3.80
N VAL A 274 -20.47 -4.99 4.04
CA VAL A 274 -21.16 -4.19 5.08
C VAL A 274 -20.50 -4.32 6.47
N PRO A 275 -20.20 -5.52 7.00
CA PRO A 275 -19.60 -5.65 8.33
C PRO A 275 -18.19 -5.07 8.46
N LEU A 276 -17.50 -4.80 7.34
CA LEU A 276 -16.14 -4.25 7.34
C LEU A 276 -16.13 -2.73 7.46
N TYR A 277 -17.21 -2.08 7.04
CA TYR A 277 -17.41 -0.63 7.17
C TYR A 277 -18.07 -0.25 8.51
N GLU A 278 -18.84 -1.16 9.11
CA GLU A 278 -19.40 -0.96 10.44
C GLU A 278 -18.29 -0.96 11.51
N PRO A 279 -18.39 -0.09 12.53
CA PRO A 279 -17.46 -0.11 13.65
C PRO A 279 -17.46 -1.48 14.33
N PHE A 280 -16.28 -2.02 14.62
CA PHE A 280 -16.17 -3.26 15.38
C PHE A 280 -16.73 -3.03 16.79
N HIS A 281 -17.97 -3.45 17.04
CA HIS A 281 -18.57 -3.46 18.37
C HIS A 281 -18.44 -4.85 18.94
N ASP A 282 -17.41 -5.03 19.77
CA ASP A 282 -17.18 -6.26 20.51
C ASP A 282 -18.38 -6.52 21.43
N HIS A 283 -19.35 -7.32 20.97
CA HIS A 283 -20.55 -7.65 21.75
C HIS A 283 -20.30 -8.70 22.84
N ASP A 284 -19.06 -9.21 22.97
CA ASP A 284 -18.73 -10.36 23.83
C ASP A 284 -17.68 -10.07 24.93
N HIS A 285 -17.39 -8.80 25.26
CA HIS A 285 -16.48 -8.46 26.38
C HIS A 285 -17.13 -7.71 27.56
N ASP A 286 -18.42 -7.41 27.50
CA ASP A 286 -19.13 -6.67 28.57
C ASP A 286 -19.83 -7.55 29.63
N GLN A 287 -19.58 -8.87 29.67
CA GLN A 287 -20.17 -9.74 30.72
C GLN A 287 -19.25 -10.14 31.87
N ASP A 288 -17.94 -9.84 31.85
CA ASP A 288 -17.01 -10.35 32.89
C ASP A 288 -16.09 -9.30 33.54
N HIS A 289 -16.33 -7.99 33.36
CA HIS A 289 -15.50 -6.93 33.98
C HIS A 289 -16.23 -6.06 35.02
N ASP A 290 -17.05 -6.71 35.84
CA ASP A 290 -17.64 -6.12 37.04
C ASP A 290 -17.23 -6.92 38.30
N GLN A 291 -15.91 -7.14 38.45
CA GLN A 291 -15.25 -7.50 39.71
C GLN A 291 -13.73 -7.48 39.54
N ASP A 292 -13.13 -6.32 39.76
CA ASP A 292 -11.82 -6.11 40.43
C ASP A 292 -11.19 -4.77 40.00
N HIS A 293 -11.85 -3.68 40.37
CA HIS A 293 -11.12 -2.47 40.74
C HIS A 293 -10.71 -2.59 42.22
N ASP A 294 -9.47 -3.00 42.48
CA ASP A 294 -8.58 -2.23 43.35
C ASP A 294 -7.15 -2.82 43.47
N ALA A 295 -6.19 -1.88 43.41
CA ALA A 295 -4.81 -1.97 43.86
C ALA A 295 -3.78 -2.76 43.02
N ARG A 296 -3.08 -2.03 42.11
CA ARG A 296 -1.68 -1.60 42.36
C ARG A 296 -1.16 -0.70 41.23
N ALA A 297 -0.88 0.55 41.61
CA ALA A 297 -0.17 1.54 40.82
C ALA A 297 1.34 1.22 40.72
N GLY A 298 1.93 1.61 39.58
CA GLY A 298 3.37 1.64 39.28
C GLY A 298 3.67 0.80 38.03
N THR A 299 4.08 1.32 36.87
CA THR A 299 4.74 2.59 36.52
C THR A 299 4.58 2.80 35.01
N ALA A 300 4.11 4.00 34.61
CA ALA A 300 4.35 4.56 33.28
C ALA A 300 5.79 5.12 33.20
N PRO A 301 6.34 5.35 31.99
CA PRO A 301 6.12 6.64 31.31
C PRO A 301 5.63 6.45 29.86
N THR A 302 4.47 6.99 29.46
CA THR A 302 4.24 8.32 28.83
C THR A 302 5.13 8.59 27.61
N ARG A 303 4.58 8.48 26.38
CA ARG A 303 3.80 9.47 25.59
C ARG A 303 4.68 10.25 24.62
N GLY A 304 4.31 10.18 23.34
CA GLY A 304 4.82 11.06 22.29
C GLY A 304 4.50 10.57 20.88
N ALA A 305 3.25 10.23 20.59
CA ALA A 305 2.79 10.00 19.22
C ALA A 305 2.45 11.35 18.57
N PRO A 306 2.99 11.68 17.39
CA PRO A 306 2.30 12.54 16.46
C PRO A 306 1.64 11.70 15.37
N ALA A 307 0.33 11.92 15.22
CA ALA A 307 -0.44 11.61 14.04
C ALA A 307 0.24 12.19 12.79
N THR A 308 0.32 11.39 11.73
CA THR A 308 -0.18 11.68 10.38
C THR A 308 0.43 10.65 9.42
N ALA A 309 -0.43 9.76 8.93
CA ALA A 309 -0.17 8.81 7.87
C ALA A 309 -0.79 9.40 6.58
N GLN A 310 0.05 9.88 5.67
CA GLN A 310 -0.32 10.18 4.29
C GLN A 310 0.78 9.60 3.41
N GLY A 311 0.45 8.59 2.59
CA GLY A 311 1.48 7.97 1.74
C GLY A 311 1.20 6.63 1.07
N SER A 312 -0.05 6.23 0.83
CA SER A 312 -0.40 5.38 -0.32
C SER A 312 -1.69 5.91 -0.90
N ALA A 313 -1.56 6.69 -1.98
CA ALA A 313 -2.68 7.25 -2.72
C ALA A 313 -3.45 6.12 -3.42
N GLY A 314 -4.37 5.54 -2.66
CA GLY A 314 -5.58 4.86 -3.09
C GLY A 314 -6.64 5.25 -2.07
N HIS A 315 -7.23 6.43 -2.28
CA HIS A 315 -8.29 7.05 -1.48
C HIS A 315 -8.01 7.04 0.03
N ALA A 316 -7.32 8.10 0.49
CA ALA A 316 -7.36 8.45 1.90
C ALA A 316 -8.83 8.73 2.25
N ALA A 317 -9.48 7.84 3.00
CA ALA A 317 -10.75 8.08 3.66
C ALA A 317 -10.54 9.08 4.83
N ASP A 318 -10.07 10.28 4.50
CA ASP A 318 -9.77 11.35 5.46
C ASP A 318 -11.00 12.24 5.74
N GLU A 319 -12.15 11.96 5.13
CA GLU A 319 -13.45 12.48 5.56
C GLU A 319 -14.38 11.33 5.97
N PRO A 320 -15.16 11.45 7.07
CA PRO A 320 -16.14 10.44 7.47
C PRO A 320 -17.19 10.15 6.38
N ASP A 321 -17.28 11.00 5.37
CA ASP A 321 -18.22 10.93 4.24
C ASP A 321 -17.90 9.76 3.30
N ASP A 322 -16.64 9.58 2.87
CA ASP A 322 -16.29 8.55 1.86
C ASP A 322 -16.59 7.11 2.34
N ALA A 323 -16.32 6.81 3.60
CA ALA A 323 -16.57 5.47 4.17
C ALA A 323 -18.06 5.22 4.43
N LEU A 324 -18.84 6.27 4.72
CA LEU A 324 -20.29 6.18 4.91
C LEU A 324 -21.01 6.08 3.57
N ASP A 325 -20.54 6.76 2.52
CA ASP A 325 -21.06 6.61 1.15
C ASP A 325 -20.80 5.18 0.63
N ASP A 326 -19.57 4.66 0.77
CA ASP A 326 -19.22 3.28 0.44
C ASP A 326 -20.12 2.25 1.18
N LEU A 327 -20.45 2.50 2.46
CA LEU A 327 -21.35 1.67 3.26
C LEU A 327 -22.80 1.75 2.77
N ALA A 328 -23.29 2.95 2.44
CA ALA A 328 -24.64 3.13 1.94
C ALA A 328 -24.83 2.44 0.58
N GLU A 329 -23.86 2.55 -0.32
CA GLU A 329 -23.82 1.80 -1.58
C GLU A 329 -23.78 0.28 -1.33
N ALA A 330 -23.00 -0.18 -0.34
CA ALA A 330 -22.95 -1.58 0.04
C ALA A 330 -24.32 -2.11 0.51
N HIS A 331 -25.05 -1.34 1.31
CA HIS A 331 -26.41 -1.68 1.74
C HIS A 331 -27.39 -1.74 0.56
N LEU A 332 -27.36 -0.76 -0.35
CA LEU A 332 -28.18 -0.78 -1.56
C LEU A 332 -27.89 -2.00 -2.42
N ALA A 333 -26.61 -2.32 -2.61
CA ALA A 333 -26.19 -3.51 -3.36
C ALA A 333 -26.63 -4.82 -2.67
N ALA A 334 -26.74 -4.85 -1.34
CA ALA A 334 -27.29 -5.96 -0.57
C ALA A 334 -28.83 -6.02 -0.60
N GLY A 335 -29.51 -4.99 -1.12
CA GLY A 335 -30.96 -4.87 -1.09
C GLY A 335 -31.52 -4.42 0.27
N ASP A 336 -30.67 -3.92 1.17
CA ASP A 336 -31.08 -3.36 2.46
C ASP A 336 -31.33 -1.85 2.33
N GLU A 337 -32.45 -1.52 1.71
CA GLU A 337 -32.88 -0.14 1.44
C GLU A 337 -33.00 0.72 2.72
N GLU A 338 -33.43 0.12 3.83
CA GLU A 338 -33.62 0.83 5.11
C GLU A 338 -32.28 1.18 5.76
N ALA A 339 -31.32 0.26 5.75
CA ALA A 339 -29.98 0.53 6.27
C ALA A 339 -29.23 1.56 5.39
N ALA A 340 -29.37 1.47 4.06
CA ALA A 340 -28.84 2.48 3.15
C ALA A 340 -29.42 3.88 3.45
N HIS A 341 -30.73 3.97 3.65
CA HIS A 341 -31.40 5.21 4.04
C HIS A 341 -30.87 5.78 5.35
N ALA A 342 -30.72 4.94 6.37
CA ALA A 342 -30.19 5.37 7.67
C ALA A 342 -28.75 5.89 7.56
N THR A 343 -27.91 5.26 6.72
CA THR A 343 -26.53 5.69 6.49
C THR A 343 -26.46 7.01 5.73
N TYR A 344 -27.24 7.19 4.65
CA TYR A 344 -27.33 8.48 3.96
C TYR A 344 -27.89 9.60 4.83
N GLU A 345 -28.82 9.32 5.76
CA GLU A 345 -29.28 10.32 6.73
C GLU A 345 -28.18 10.79 7.68
N ARG A 346 -27.29 9.88 8.11
CA ARG A 346 -26.13 10.23 8.94
C ARG A 346 -25.16 11.14 8.20
N LEU A 347 -24.90 10.84 6.94
CA LEU A 347 -23.99 11.61 6.11
C LEU A 347 -24.61 12.97 5.74
N LEU A 348 -25.90 13.02 5.39
CA LEU A 348 -26.64 14.26 5.19
C LEU A 348 -26.54 15.17 6.42
N ALA A 349 -26.62 14.62 7.64
CA ALA A 349 -26.48 15.40 8.87
C ALA A 349 -25.09 16.05 8.98
N PHE A 350 -24.03 15.36 8.53
CA PHE A 350 -22.67 15.90 8.50
C PHE A 350 -22.52 17.02 7.46
N VAL A 351 -23.00 16.78 6.22
CA VAL A 351 -22.95 17.77 5.13
C VAL A 351 -23.75 19.03 5.49
N VAL A 352 -24.96 18.87 6.05
CA VAL A 352 -25.79 19.99 6.53
C VAL A 352 -25.10 20.75 7.66
N GLN A 353 -24.37 20.07 8.55
CA GLN A 353 -23.62 20.72 9.62
C GLN A 353 -22.43 21.53 9.08
N ARG A 354 -21.75 21.02 8.04
CA ARG A 354 -20.58 21.64 7.43
C ARG A 354 -20.95 22.86 6.56
N ASP A 355 -21.90 22.65 5.65
CA ASP A 355 -22.17 23.59 4.54
C ASP A 355 -23.49 24.34 4.74
N GLY A 356 -24.39 23.82 5.56
CA GLY A 356 -25.73 24.34 5.77
C GLY A 356 -26.78 23.66 4.86
N PRO A 357 -28.06 23.68 5.23
CA PRO A 357 -29.11 22.89 4.58
C PRO A 357 -29.45 23.32 3.15
N GLU A 358 -29.04 24.52 2.76
CA GLU A 358 -29.39 25.16 1.48
C GLU A 358 -28.16 25.43 0.60
N ALA A 359 -26.98 24.98 1.04
CA ALA A 359 -25.76 25.12 0.26
C ALA A 359 -25.81 24.27 -1.02
N PRO A 360 -25.19 24.74 -2.13
CA PRO A 360 -25.09 23.98 -3.37
C PRO A 360 -24.55 22.55 -3.16
N GLU A 361 -23.62 22.37 -2.24
CA GLU A 361 -23.00 21.10 -1.89
C GLU A 361 -24.01 20.14 -1.24
N THR A 362 -24.85 20.64 -0.32
CA THR A 362 -25.94 19.86 0.31
C THR A 362 -27.00 19.48 -0.71
N VAL A 363 -27.36 20.40 -1.62
CA VAL A 363 -28.31 20.13 -2.71
C VAL A 363 -27.78 19.06 -3.67
N ARG A 364 -26.50 19.15 -4.04
CA ARG A 364 -25.82 18.14 -4.85
C ARG A 364 -25.86 16.77 -4.16
N TYR A 365 -25.53 16.72 -2.89
CA TYR A 365 -25.55 15.48 -2.11
C TYR A 365 -26.95 14.84 -2.04
N LEU A 366 -27.99 15.64 -1.78
CA LEU A 366 -29.38 15.17 -1.80
C LEU A 366 -29.77 14.58 -3.16
N ALA A 367 -29.29 15.15 -4.26
CA ALA A 367 -29.57 14.67 -5.61
C ALA A 367 -28.85 13.35 -5.91
N GLU A 368 -27.59 13.22 -5.50
CA GLU A 368 -26.80 11.99 -5.60
C GLU A 368 -27.47 10.84 -4.82
N CYS A 369 -27.93 11.09 -3.59
CA CYS A 369 -28.70 10.11 -2.81
C CYS A 369 -29.99 9.69 -3.52
N ALA A 370 -30.74 10.65 -4.08
CA ALA A 370 -31.99 10.38 -4.76
C ALA A 370 -31.79 9.51 -6.02
N GLU A 371 -30.73 9.77 -6.78
CA GLU A 371 -30.34 8.98 -7.94
C GLU A 371 -29.91 7.56 -7.53
N ALA A 372 -29.15 7.41 -6.45
CA ALA A 372 -28.75 6.10 -5.92
C ALA A 372 -29.96 5.20 -5.59
N PHE A 373 -31.03 5.75 -5.00
CA PHE A 373 -32.27 5.00 -4.76
C PHE A 373 -33.07 4.71 -6.04
N ASP A 374 -33.00 5.57 -7.05
CA ASP A 374 -33.59 5.29 -8.37
C ASP A 374 -32.87 4.12 -9.06
N GLU A 375 -31.53 4.11 -9.04
CA GLU A 375 -30.71 3.04 -9.61
C GLU A 375 -30.89 1.70 -8.88
N ALA A 376 -31.03 1.74 -7.56
CA ALA A 376 -31.33 0.57 -6.73
C ALA A 376 -32.77 0.04 -6.89
N ALA A 377 -33.61 0.72 -7.69
CA ALA A 377 -35.02 0.41 -7.86
C ALA A 377 -35.80 0.39 -6.53
N ALA A 378 -35.50 1.36 -5.65
CA ALA A 378 -36.13 1.58 -4.35
C ALA A 378 -37.08 2.80 -4.41
N PRO A 379 -38.20 2.73 -5.15
CA PRO A 379 -38.93 3.91 -5.62
C PRO A 379 -39.63 4.68 -4.47
N ARG A 380 -39.90 4.04 -3.33
CA ARG A 380 -40.48 4.74 -2.16
C ARG A 380 -39.47 5.70 -1.53
N LEU A 381 -38.23 5.26 -1.36
CA LEU A 381 -37.17 6.10 -0.81
C LEU A 381 -36.72 7.15 -1.83
N ALA A 382 -36.63 6.80 -3.12
CA ALA A 382 -36.32 7.76 -4.18
C ALA A 382 -37.28 8.97 -4.17
N VAL A 383 -38.58 8.74 -3.99
CA VAL A 383 -39.57 9.83 -3.84
C VAL A 383 -39.24 10.73 -2.64
N ILE A 384 -38.90 10.16 -1.49
CA ILE A 384 -38.59 10.93 -0.28
C ILE A 384 -37.37 11.83 -0.50
N TRP A 385 -36.32 11.32 -1.14
CA TRP A 385 -35.10 12.08 -1.39
C TRP A 385 -35.30 13.15 -2.48
N HIS A 386 -36.03 12.85 -3.57
CA HIS A 386 -36.38 13.84 -4.59
C HIS A 386 -37.27 14.98 -4.03
N GLU A 387 -38.16 14.69 -3.08
CA GLU A 387 -38.94 15.73 -2.39
C GLU A 387 -38.03 16.68 -1.59
N ARG A 388 -36.97 16.15 -0.97
CA ARG A 388 -35.97 16.96 -0.26
C ARG A 388 -35.13 17.81 -1.19
N VAL A 389 -34.71 17.28 -2.34
CA VAL A 389 -34.00 18.05 -3.38
C VAL A 389 -34.84 19.26 -3.83
N VAL A 390 -36.12 19.04 -4.16
CA VAL A 390 -37.04 20.11 -4.55
C VAL A 390 -37.22 21.12 -3.41
N ALA A 391 -37.35 20.67 -2.17
CA ALA A 391 -37.50 21.54 -1.01
C ALA A 391 -36.24 22.41 -0.77
N ALA A 392 -35.05 21.84 -0.89
CA ALA A 392 -33.79 22.54 -0.72
C ALA A 392 -33.57 23.59 -1.83
N LEU A 393 -33.75 23.19 -3.11
CA LEU A 393 -33.68 24.11 -4.26
C LEU A 393 -34.70 25.26 -4.19
N THR A 394 -35.88 25.01 -3.61
CA THR A 394 -36.92 26.06 -3.45
C THR A 394 -36.49 27.14 -2.44
N ARG A 395 -35.67 26.78 -1.45
CA ARG A 395 -35.20 27.67 -0.38
C ARG A 395 -33.83 28.28 -0.67
N ALA A 396 -33.01 27.63 -1.50
CA ALA A 396 -31.67 28.10 -1.86
C ALA A 396 -31.69 29.51 -2.50
N GLU A 397 -30.71 30.34 -2.12
CA GLU A 397 -30.45 31.65 -2.72
C GLU A 397 -29.01 31.74 -3.27
N PRO A 398 -28.82 32.12 -4.55
CA PRO A 398 -29.84 32.48 -5.53
C PRO A 398 -30.63 31.27 -6.04
N ARG A 399 -31.91 31.48 -6.38
CA ARG A 399 -32.76 30.43 -6.94
C ARG A 399 -32.32 30.02 -8.34
N ASP A 400 -32.07 28.72 -8.50
CA ASP A 400 -31.85 28.07 -9.79
C ASP A 400 -33.16 27.44 -10.29
N GLU A 401 -33.90 28.18 -11.12
CA GLU A 401 -35.17 27.72 -11.69
C GLU A 401 -35.01 26.54 -12.68
N GLU A 402 -33.83 26.38 -13.28
CA GLU A 402 -33.55 25.27 -14.21
C GLU A 402 -33.35 23.98 -13.40
N ALA A 403 -32.52 24.01 -12.37
CA ALA A 403 -32.33 22.89 -11.45
C ALA A 403 -33.65 22.49 -10.76
N LEU A 404 -34.46 23.46 -10.35
CA LEU A 404 -35.78 23.21 -9.73
C LEU A 404 -36.75 22.54 -10.70
N THR A 405 -36.72 22.91 -11.98
CA THR A 405 -37.56 22.30 -13.01
C THR A 405 -37.14 20.84 -13.25
N LEU A 406 -35.83 20.59 -13.34
CA LEU A 406 -35.28 19.24 -13.50
C LEU A 406 -35.63 18.35 -12.30
N ALA A 407 -35.42 18.82 -11.06
CA ALA A 407 -35.75 18.08 -9.85
C ALA A 407 -37.24 17.68 -9.77
N ARG A 408 -38.16 18.55 -10.24
CA ARG A 408 -39.60 18.22 -10.31
C ARG A 408 -39.92 17.13 -11.32
N VAL A 409 -39.17 17.07 -12.43
CA VAL A 409 -39.32 15.99 -13.42
C VAL A 409 -38.87 14.65 -12.83
N HIS A 410 -37.71 14.62 -12.16
CA HIS A 410 -37.24 13.41 -11.48
C HIS A 410 -38.20 12.95 -10.38
N LEU A 411 -38.72 13.87 -9.55
CA LEU A 411 -39.73 13.54 -8.55
C LEU A 411 -41.01 12.94 -9.18
N ALA A 412 -41.46 13.47 -10.32
CA ALA A 412 -42.63 12.93 -11.02
C ALA A 412 -42.36 11.51 -11.55
N ALA A 413 -41.17 11.26 -12.09
CA ALA A 413 -40.75 9.94 -12.55
C ALA A 413 -40.65 8.93 -11.40
N ALA A 414 -40.05 9.32 -10.27
CA ALA A 414 -39.95 8.50 -9.07
C ALA A 414 -41.34 8.13 -8.52
N ARG A 415 -42.30 9.07 -8.51
CA ARG A 415 -43.70 8.81 -8.10
C ARG A 415 -44.42 7.84 -9.04
N ASP A 416 -44.20 7.95 -10.34
CA ASP A 416 -44.76 7.00 -11.32
C ASP A 416 -44.16 5.60 -11.16
N SER A 417 -42.84 5.51 -10.89
CA SER A 417 -42.16 4.26 -10.55
C SER A 417 -42.73 3.63 -9.27
N ALA A 418 -42.90 4.43 -8.22
CA ALA A 418 -43.47 3.97 -6.94
C ALA A 418 -44.92 3.49 -7.08
N ALA A 419 -45.73 4.16 -7.91
CA ALA A 419 -47.11 3.76 -8.18
C ALA A 419 -47.20 2.43 -8.93
N LYS A 420 -46.21 2.08 -9.76
CA LYS A 420 -46.14 0.80 -10.48
C LYS A 420 -45.61 -0.36 -9.63
N ALA A 421 -44.94 -0.06 -8.52
CA ALA A 421 -44.38 -1.05 -7.60
C ALA A 421 -45.36 -1.52 -6.50
N VAL A 422 -46.55 -0.89 -6.41
CA VAL A 422 -47.68 -1.29 -5.54
C VAL A 422 -48.65 -2.17 -6.32
#